data_AF-A0A2S9J4C6-F1
#
_entry.id   AF-A0A2S9J4C6-F1
#
_cell.length_a   1.000
_cell.length_b   1.000
_cell.length_c   1.000
_cell.angle_alpha   90.00
_cell.angle_beta   90.00
_cell.angle_gamma   90.00
#
_symmetry.space_group_name_H-M   'P 1'
#
loop_
_entity.id
_entity.type
_entity.pdbx_description
1 polymer ?
#
loop_
_entity_poly.entity_id
_entity_poly.type
_entity_poly.pdbx_seq_one_letter_code
_entity_poly.pdbx_strand_id
1 'polypeptide(L)'
;MKEKRISIRGKSTTIRYIVVDNGGLVYARVTWDKGTETLFYKGMYNKPEWFAKGIPADLIMMLSPIFDLEQPLKIEPETNHWHVP
;
A
#
# COMPACT_ATOMS: atom_id res chain seq x y z
N MET A 1 -7.57 -1.28 10.07
CA MET A 1 -6.15 -1.45 9.69
C MET A 1 -5.67 -2.80 10.17
N LYS A 2 -4.83 -3.49 9.39
CA LYS A 2 -4.23 -4.79 9.75
C LYS A 2 -2.76 -4.61 10.08
N GLU A 3 -2.20 -5.52 10.87
CA GLU A 3 -0.79 -5.49 11.28
C GLU A 3 -0.06 -6.74 10.76
N LYS A 4 1.16 -6.58 10.25
CA LYS A 4 2.01 -7.68 9.77
C LYS A 4 3.46 -7.40 10.14
N ARG A 5 4.13 -8.43 10.66
CA ARG A 5 5.57 -8.42 10.86
C ARG A 5 6.26 -8.83 9.57
N ILE A 6 7.19 -8.02 9.09
CA ILE A 6 8.02 -8.30 7.91
C ILE A 6 9.49 -8.23 8.28
N SER A 7 10.34 -8.94 7.55
CA SER A 7 11.79 -8.94 7.77
C SER A 7 12.50 -8.43 6.53
N ILE A 8 13.16 -7.28 6.65
CA ILE A 8 13.90 -6.64 5.57
C ILE A 8 15.39 -6.71 5.92
N ARG A 9 16.20 -7.37 5.08
CA ARG A 9 17.67 -7.47 5.25
C ARG A 9 18.10 -7.88 6.68
N GLY A 10 17.42 -8.87 7.25
CA GLY A 10 17.72 -9.39 8.60
C GLY A 10 17.16 -8.56 9.77
N LYS A 11 16.48 -7.43 9.51
CA LYS A 11 15.78 -6.65 10.53
C LYS A 11 14.28 -6.89 10.42
N SER A 12 13.65 -7.31 11.52
CA SER A 12 12.20 -7.39 11.59
C SER A 12 11.60 -6.03 11.93
N THR A 13 10.54 -5.65 11.22
CA THR A 13 9.73 -4.48 11.52
C THR A 13 8.25 -4.86 11.45
N THR A 14 7.44 -4.20 12.27
CA THR A 14 5.99 -4.34 12.24
C THR A 14 5.43 -3.22 11.39
N ILE A 15 4.62 -3.58 10.41
CA ILE A 15 3.90 -2.63 9.57
C ILE A 15 2.41 -2.74 9.85
N ARG A 16 1.75 -1.59 9.83
CA ARG A 16 0.29 -1.53 9.74
C ARG A 16 -0.06 -1.21 8.31
N TYR A 17 -1.08 -1.85 7.75
CA TYR A 17 -1.47 -1.59 6.39
C TYR A 17 -2.98 -1.66 6.18
N ILE A 18 -3.40 -1.06 5.09
CA ILE A 18 -4.78 -1.09 4.58
C ILE A 18 -4.71 -1.12 3.06
N VAL A 19 -5.40 -2.07 2.44
CA VAL A 19 -5.54 -2.14 0.98
C VAL A 19 -6.80 -1.39 0.60
N VAL A 20 -6.68 -0.49 -0.35
CA VAL A 20 -7.73 0.40 -0.83
C VAL A 20 -7.88 0.22 -2.32
N ASP A 21 -9.11 0.16 -2.80
CA ASP A 21 -9.46 0.36 -4.20
C ASP A 21 -10.13 1.72 -4.31
N ASN A 22 -9.51 2.62 -5.08
CA ASN A 22 -10.06 3.91 -5.41
C ASN A 22 -10.40 3.95 -6.91
N GLY A 23 -11.63 3.56 -7.27
CA GLY A 23 -12.11 3.59 -8.65
C GLY A 23 -11.29 2.73 -9.62
N GLY A 24 -10.80 1.56 -9.17
CA GLY A 24 -9.94 0.67 -9.96
C GLY A 24 -8.44 0.87 -9.74
N LEU A 25 -8.04 1.92 -9.02
CA LEU A 25 -6.66 2.09 -8.57
C LEU A 25 -6.46 1.42 -7.21
N VAL A 26 -5.91 0.20 -7.22
CA VAL A 26 -5.64 -0.56 -6.00
C VAL A 26 -4.29 -0.19 -5.42
N TYR A 27 -4.26 0.24 -4.16
CA TYR A 27 -3.03 0.54 -3.42
C TYR A 27 -3.10 0.10 -1.95
N ALA A 28 -1.95 -0.26 -1.38
CA ALA A 28 -1.77 -0.53 0.02
C ALA A 28 -1.13 0.69 0.68
N ARG A 29 -1.84 1.30 1.63
CA ARG A 29 -1.26 2.30 2.52
C ARG A 29 -0.61 1.58 3.68
N VAL A 30 0.71 1.69 3.79
CA VAL A 30 1.54 1.04 4.81
C VAL A 30 2.05 2.12 5.76
N THR A 31 1.75 1.98 7.04
CA THR A 31 2.26 2.80 8.14
C THR A 31 3.37 2.01 8.85
N TRP A 32 4.56 2.59 8.86
CA TRP A 32 5.74 2.06 9.53
C TRP A 32 5.69 2.34 11.04
N ASP A 33 6.51 1.63 11.82
CA ASP A 33 6.61 1.77 13.28
C ASP A 33 6.81 3.22 13.76
N LYS A 34 7.55 4.03 12.99
CA LYS A 34 7.79 5.47 13.28
C LYS A 34 6.66 6.40 12.82
N GLY A 35 5.51 5.87 12.40
CA GLY A 35 4.38 6.64 11.89
C GLY A 35 4.52 7.14 10.45
N THR A 36 5.67 6.94 9.80
CA THR A 36 5.84 7.23 8.37
C THR A 36 4.86 6.39 7.57
N GLU A 37 4.23 6.99 6.56
CA GLU A 37 3.31 6.29 5.67
C GLU A 37 3.88 6.17 4.26
N THR A 38 3.57 5.07 3.60
CA THR A 38 3.99 4.80 2.23
C THR A 38 2.87 4.11 1.49
N LEU A 39 2.50 4.64 0.35
CA LEU A 39 1.52 4.02 -0.54
C LEU A 39 2.26 3.07 -1.47
N PHE A 40 1.74 1.87 -1.68
CA PHE A 40 2.24 0.89 -2.64
C PHE A 40 1.11 0.55 -3.62
N TYR A 41 1.36 0.64 -4.93
CA TYR A 41 0.31 0.42 -5.94
C TYR A 41 0.40 -1.00 -6.51
N LYS A 42 -0.75 -1.68 -6.64
CA LYS A 42 -0.83 -3.00 -7.28
C LYS A 42 -0.34 -2.89 -8.72
N GLY A 43 0.52 -3.81 -9.15
CA GLY A 43 1.04 -3.85 -10.52
C GLY A 43 2.23 -2.93 -10.81
N MET A 44 2.69 -2.14 -9.84
CA MET A 44 3.94 -1.38 -9.97
C MET A 44 5.19 -2.18 -9.56
N TYR A 45 5.09 -3.50 -9.54
CA TYR A 45 6.19 -4.42 -9.28
C TYR A 45 7.26 -4.22 -10.37
N ASN A 46 8.54 -4.12 -9.98
CA ASN A 46 9.68 -3.92 -10.88
C ASN A 46 9.72 -2.58 -11.64
N LYS A 47 8.93 -1.57 -11.25
CA LYS A 47 9.06 -0.23 -11.85
C LYS A 47 10.31 0.50 -11.32
N PRO A 48 11.13 1.11 -12.19
CA PRO A 48 12.34 1.85 -11.79
C PRO A 48 12.03 3.03 -10.85
N GLU A 49 10.81 3.56 -10.88
CA GLU A 49 10.32 4.66 -10.05
C GLU A 49 10.41 4.37 -8.55
N TRP A 50 10.32 3.11 -8.13
CA TRP A 50 10.48 2.74 -6.73
C TRP A 50 11.91 2.81 -6.23
N PHE A 51 12.87 2.47 -7.10
CA PHE A 51 14.29 2.60 -6.79
C PHE A 51 14.66 4.06 -6.57
N ALA A 52 14.08 4.97 -7.36
CA ALA A 52 14.25 6.41 -7.20
C ALA A 52 13.68 6.95 -5.88
N LYS A 53 12.66 6.27 -5.30
CA LYS A 53 12.10 6.60 -3.98
C LYS A 53 12.85 5.97 -2.81
N GLY A 54 13.98 5.30 -3.07
CA GLY A 54 14.78 4.63 -2.03
C GLY A 54 14.09 3.42 -1.39
N ILE A 55 13.03 2.89 -2.02
CA ILE A 55 12.28 1.75 -1.53
C ILE A 55 12.92 0.47 -2.09
N PRO A 56 13.38 -0.47 -1.24
CA PRO A 56 14.01 -1.71 -1.70
C PRO A 56 13.03 -2.56 -2.53
N ALA A 57 13.49 -3.16 -3.61
CA ALA A 57 12.69 -4.09 -4.41
C ALA A 57 12.15 -5.26 -3.57
N ASP A 58 12.97 -5.78 -2.64
CA ASP A 58 12.57 -6.84 -1.70
C ASP A 58 11.33 -6.46 -0.89
N LEU A 59 11.19 -5.17 -0.54
CA LEU A 59 10.07 -4.66 0.24
C LEU A 59 8.77 -4.70 -0.57
N ILE A 60 8.83 -4.28 -1.82
CA ILE A 60 7.70 -4.31 -2.74
C ILE A 60 7.28 -5.77 -3.01
N MET A 61 8.25 -6.67 -3.19
CA MET A 61 7.96 -8.09 -3.34
C MET A 61 7.31 -8.69 -2.09
N MET A 62 7.72 -8.31 -0.88
CA MET A 62 7.08 -8.77 0.36
C MET A 62 5.66 -8.25 0.56
N LEU A 63 5.36 -7.08 -0.01
CA LEU A 63 4.04 -6.47 0.06
C LEU A 63 3.12 -6.93 -1.09
N SER A 64 3.66 -7.43 -2.20
CA SER A 64 2.89 -7.93 -3.34
C SER A 64 1.81 -8.95 -2.94
N PRO A 65 2.09 -9.98 -2.11
CA PRO A 65 1.08 -10.97 -1.71
C PRO A 65 -0.09 -10.36 -0.92
N ILE A 66 0.09 -9.18 -0.31
CA ILE A 66 -1.00 -8.50 0.39
C ILE A 66 -2.14 -8.19 -0.60
N PHE A 67 -1.82 -7.82 -1.84
CA PHE A 67 -2.83 -7.50 -2.87
C PHE A 67 -3.57 -8.70 -3.44
N ASP A 68 -3.07 -9.91 -3.20
CA ASP A 68 -3.68 -11.18 -3.63
C ASP A 68 -4.51 -11.82 -2.50
N LEU A 69 -4.10 -11.60 -1.24
CA LEU A 69 -4.75 -12.17 -0.06
C LEU A 69 -5.84 -11.27 0.53
N GLU A 70 -5.78 -9.97 0.25
CA GLU A 70 -6.67 -8.97 0.84
C GLU A 70 -7.72 -8.50 -0.16
N GLN A 71 -8.98 -8.40 0.30
CA GLN A 71 -10.00 -7.66 -0.43
C GLN A 71 -9.77 -6.16 -0.20
N PRO A 72 -9.55 -5.37 -1.27
CA PRO A 72 -9.40 -3.93 -1.13
C PRO A 72 -10.65 -3.32 -0.52
N LEU A 73 -10.48 -2.41 0.43
CA LEU A 73 -11.56 -1.53 0.86
C LEU A 73 -11.88 -0.59 -0.29
N LYS A 74 -13.08 -0.76 -0.85
CA LYS A 74 -13.61 0.14 -1.86
C LYS A 74 -13.87 1.47 -1.17
N ILE A 75 -13.05 2.46 -1.48
CA ILE A 75 -13.40 3.84 -1.23
C ILE A 75 -14.16 4.23 -2.48
N GLU A 76 -15.49 4.31 -2.36
CA GLU A 76 -16.25 4.98 -3.41
C GLU A 76 -15.59 6.35 -3.58
N PRO A 77 -15.17 6.74 -4.81
CA PRO A 77 -14.80 8.12 -5.03
C PRO A 77 -15.99 8.90 -4.53
N GLU A 78 -15.79 9.76 -3.51
CA GLU A 78 -16.86 10.58 -2.96
C GLU A 78 -17.59 11.14 -4.17
N THR A 79 -18.79 10.60 -4.43
CA THR A 79 -19.70 11.18 -5.37
C THR A 79 -20.12 12.44 -4.64
N ASN A 80 -19.24 13.44 -4.74
CA ASN A 80 -19.51 14.84 -4.63
C ASN A 80 -20.55 15.11 -5.73
N HIS A 81 -21.76 14.61 -5.51
CA HIS A 81 -22.96 15.35 -5.81
C HIS A 81 -22.85 16.60 -4.94
N TRP A 82 -22.02 17.55 -5.40
CA TRP A 82 -22.27 18.96 -5.22
C TRP A 82 -23.64 19.20 -5.85
N HIS A 83 -24.68 18.87 -5.09
CA HIS A 83 -26.02 19.35 -5.34
C HIS A 83 -26.01 20.78 -4.84
N VAL A 84 -25.61 21.68 -5.73
CA VAL A 84 -25.81 23.12 -5.62
C VAL A 84 -26.06 23.63 -7.04
N PRO A 85 -27.19 24.30 -7.33
CA PRO A 85 -28.38 24.61 -6.52
C PRO A 85 -29.64 23.81 -6.90
#